data_AF-A0AAU3VPI8-F1
#
_entry.id   AF-A0AAU3VPI8-F1
#
_cell.length_a   1.000
_cell.length_b   1.000
_cell.length_c   1.000
_cell.angle_alpha   90.00
_cell.angle_beta   90.00
_cell.angle_gamma   90.00
#
_symmetry.space_group_name_H-M   'P 1'
#
loop_
_entity.id
_entity.type
_entity.pdbx_description
1 polymer ?
#
loop_
_entity_poly.entity_id
_entity_poly.type
_entity_poly.pdbx_seq_one_letter_code
_entity_poly.pdbx_strand_id
1 'polypeptide(L)'
;MAVPAVVAGTAAAVPWAPTALPDRMADTGGGTQLITAVAASPESTTGTLTWWDRRDGRWVAAGSAAARFGGGGLVEGGTRVQDTSTTPTGLYDLPFAFGTKAPPPGTTTRYLPVTEDSWWCQDNASDSYNRWVEPLPEDCAPGESEHLADFGRQYAHALVIGFNYRHPVRERGAGIFLHVNGRAATAGCVSVPAGAMRRILAWADPGRDPHIAIGTEPGRGGTAVTRY
;
A
#
# COMPACT_ATOMS: atom_id res chain seq x y z
N MET A 1 -26.87 54.43 40.63
CA MET A 1 -27.21 53.25 39.82
C MET A 1 -26.02 52.98 38.90
N ALA A 2 -25.29 51.89 39.13
CA ALA A 2 -24.15 51.50 38.30
C ALA A 2 -24.64 50.52 37.22
N VAL A 3 -24.30 50.79 35.97
CA VAL A 3 -24.61 49.95 34.81
C VAL A 3 -23.50 48.90 34.68
N PRO A 4 -23.78 47.58 34.61
CA PRO A 4 -22.71 46.61 34.43
C PRO A 4 -22.29 46.60 32.95
N ALA A 5 -20.98 46.72 32.72
CA ALA A 5 -20.39 46.52 31.41
C ALA A 5 -20.37 45.02 31.09
N VAL A 6 -21.08 44.62 30.04
CA VAL A 6 -21.01 43.28 29.48
C VAL A 6 -19.71 43.16 28.68
N VAL A 7 -18.78 42.36 29.17
CA VAL A 7 -17.56 42.00 28.44
C VAL A 7 -17.94 40.91 27.44
N ALA A 8 -18.04 41.27 26.16
CA ALA A 8 -18.21 40.32 25.08
C ALA A 8 -16.90 39.55 24.87
N GLY A 9 -16.87 38.28 25.26
CA GLY A 9 -15.77 37.37 24.96
C GLY A 9 -15.72 37.09 23.46
N THR A 10 -14.63 37.46 22.80
CA THR A 10 -14.35 37.06 21.42
C THR A 10 -14.05 35.57 21.40
N ALA A 11 -14.99 34.77 20.88
CA ALA A 11 -14.71 33.39 20.54
C ALA A 11 -13.63 33.39 19.44
N ALA A 12 -12.41 32.98 19.80
CA ALA A 12 -11.35 32.77 18.83
C ALA A 12 -11.81 31.68 17.85
N ALA A 13 -11.90 32.03 16.57
CA ALA A 13 -12.17 31.05 15.51
C ALA A 13 -11.08 29.99 15.55
N VAL A 14 -11.45 28.75 15.85
CA VAL A 14 -10.54 27.61 15.76
C VAL A 14 -10.11 27.49 14.30
N PRO A 15 -8.80 27.58 13.97
CA PRO A 15 -8.38 27.43 12.59
C PRO A 15 -8.81 26.06 12.08
N TRP A 16 -9.48 26.04 10.93
CA TRP A 16 -9.87 24.81 10.24
C TRP A 16 -8.61 24.02 9.90
N ALA A 17 -8.30 22.99 10.69
CA ALA A 17 -7.25 22.05 10.34
C ALA A 17 -7.63 21.38 9.01
N PRO A 18 -6.73 21.32 8.01
CA PRO A 18 -7.07 20.70 6.74
C PRO A 18 -7.55 19.27 6.98
N THR A 19 -8.71 18.93 6.41
CA THR A 19 -9.34 17.62 6.56
C THR A 19 -8.35 16.53 6.16
N ALA A 20 -8.21 15.49 6.99
CA ALA A 20 -7.29 14.39 6.71
C ALA A 20 -7.62 13.76 5.35
N LEU A 21 -6.62 13.26 4.64
CA LEU A 21 -6.84 12.68 3.31
C LEU A 21 -7.90 11.55 3.33
N PRO A 22 -7.89 10.62 4.32
CA PRO A 22 -8.90 9.56 4.37
C PRO A 22 -10.34 10.08 4.52
N ASP A 23 -10.56 11.23 5.17
CA ASP A 23 -11.90 11.83 5.30
C ASP A 23 -12.43 12.39 3.96
N ARG A 24 -11.57 12.52 2.94
CA ARG A 24 -11.92 13.01 1.61
C ARG A 24 -12.04 11.88 0.57
N MET A 25 -11.77 10.65 0.97
CA MET A 25 -11.86 9.47 0.11
C MET A 25 -13.30 8.96 0.00
N ALA A 26 -13.60 8.24 -1.07
CA ALA A 26 -14.93 7.66 -1.29
C ALA A 26 -15.14 6.44 -0.39
N ASP A 27 -14.09 5.65 -0.17
CA ASP A 27 -14.05 4.52 0.76
C ASP A 27 -12.67 4.46 1.45
N THR A 28 -12.61 3.76 2.59
CA THR A 28 -11.38 3.47 3.33
C THR A 28 -11.23 1.99 3.64
N GLY A 29 -12.15 1.14 3.15
CA GLY A 29 -12.13 -0.31 3.30
C GLY A 29 -12.85 -0.80 4.55
N GLY A 30 -13.52 0.07 5.29
CA GLY A 30 -14.31 -0.28 6.48
C GLY A 30 -13.52 -0.48 7.78
N GLY A 31 -12.20 -0.61 7.70
CA GLY A 31 -11.30 -0.75 8.85
C GLY A 31 -11.03 0.53 9.64
N THR A 32 -10.15 0.41 10.65
CA THR A 32 -9.66 1.55 11.46
C THR A 32 -8.18 1.86 11.21
N GLN A 33 -7.60 1.22 10.20
CA GLN A 33 -6.23 1.43 9.75
C GLN A 33 -6.20 1.56 8.24
N LEU A 34 -5.52 2.58 7.73
CA LEU A 34 -5.40 2.84 6.30
C LEU A 34 -3.98 3.26 5.97
N ILE A 35 -3.46 2.79 4.85
CA ILE A 35 -2.26 3.32 4.21
C ILE A 35 -2.72 4.10 2.98
N THR A 36 -2.19 5.30 2.76
CA THR A 36 -2.35 6.04 1.50
C THR A 36 -0.98 6.20 0.85
N ALA A 37 -0.80 5.71 -0.38
CA ALA A 37 0.39 5.91 -1.18
C ALA A 37 0.05 6.82 -2.37
N VAL A 38 0.51 8.06 -2.31
CA VAL A 38 0.06 9.14 -3.21
C VAL A 38 1.21 9.67 -4.04
N ALA A 39 1.04 9.68 -5.36
CA ALA A 39 1.95 10.29 -6.32
C ALA A 39 1.42 11.64 -6.82
N ALA A 40 2.29 12.53 -7.33
CA ALA A 40 1.87 13.84 -7.82
C ALA A 40 1.03 13.76 -9.12
N SER A 41 1.35 12.79 -9.98
CA SER A 41 0.68 12.55 -11.27
C SER A 41 0.78 11.07 -11.69
N PRO A 42 0.02 10.63 -12.70
CA PRO A 42 0.10 9.26 -13.21
C PRO A 42 1.49 8.86 -13.70
N GLU A 43 2.30 9.80 -14.18
CA GLU A 43 3.64 9.53 -14.71
C GLU A 43 4.72 9.49 -13.61
N SER A 44 4.34 9.81 -12.37
CA SER A 44 5.26 9.94 -11.26
C SER A 44 5.74 8.56 -10.77
N THR A 45 7.05 8.43 -10.60
CA THR A 45 7.68 7.21 -10.03
C THR A 45 8.00 7.34 -8.54
N THR A 46 7.65 8.48 -7.94
CA THR A 46 7.87 8.78 -6.52
C THR A 46 6.65 9.48 -5.92
N GLY A 47 6.55 9.44 -4.60
CA GLY A 47 5.51 10.14 -3.86
C GLY A 47 5.63 9.93 -2.36
N THR A 48 4.50 9.94 -1.66
CA THR A 48 4.44 9.83 -0.20
C THR A 48 3.52 8.70 0.20
N LEU A 49 3.99 7.86 1.13
CA LEU A 49 3.16 6.89 1.83
C LEU A 49 2.91 7.38 3.26
N THR A 50 1.65 7.37 3.69
CA THR A 50 1.22 7.70 5.05
C THR A 50 0.36 6.57 5.59
N TRP A 51 0.56 6.16 6.84
CA TRP A 51 -0.31 5.20 7.53
C TRP A 51 -1.07 5.89 8.66
N TRP A 52 -2.37 5.59 8.75
CA TRP A 52 -3.36 6.35 9.50
C TRP A 52 -4.14 5.44 10.45
N ASP A 53 -4.30 5.87 11.71
CA ASP A 53 -5.26 5.25 12.63
C ASP A 53 -6.55 6.07 12.65
N ARG A 54 -7.70 5.38 12.66
CA ARG A 54 -8.97 5.99 13.05
C ARG A 54 -9.11 5.93 14.57
N ARG A 55 -9.15 7.10 15.22
CA ARG A 55 -9.29 7.27 16.68
C ARG A 55 -10.43 8.24 16.94
N ASP A 56 -11.38 7.85 17.77
CA ASP A 56 -12.55 8.68 18.14
C ASP A 56 -13.27 9.29 16.92
N GLY A 57 -13.40 8.48 15.86
CA GLY A 57 -14.05 8.87 14.61
C GLY A 57 -13.19 9.71 13.65
N ARG A 58 -11.96 10.09 14.02
CA ARG A 58 -11.05 10.92 13.22
C ARG A 58 -9.82 10.14 12.75
N TRP A 59 -9.35 10.42 11.55
CA TRP A 59 -8.11 9.86 11.05
C TRP A 59 -6.89 10.66 11.53
N VAL A 60 -5.90 9.95 12.07
CA VAL A 60 -4.64 10.52 12.58
C VAL A 60 -3.48 9.79 11.94
N ALA A 61 -2.55 10.53 11.35
CA ALA A 61 -1.34 9.94 10.79
C ALA A 61 -0.47 9.36 11.92
N ALA A 62 -0.20 8.05 11.85
CA ALA A 62 0.74 7.37 12.73
C ALA A 62 2.19 7.45 12.18
N GLY A 63 2.35 7.81 10.91
CA GLY A 63 3.63 8.21 10.33
C GLY A 63 3.59 8.29 8.80
N SER A 64 4.70 8.73 8.22
CA SER A 64 4.85 8.83 6.77
C SER A 64 6.28 8.51 6.33
N ALA A 65 6.44 8.29 5.03
CA ALA A 65 7.72 8.11 4.37
C ALA A 65 7.64 8.48 2.88
N ALA A 66 8.78 8.81 2.28
CA ALA A 66 8.90 8.83 0.83
C ALA A 66 8.62 7.43 0.27
N ALA A 67 7.86 7.39 -0.82
CA ALA A 67 7.49 6.17 -1.54
C ALA A 67 8.04 6.20 -2.97
N ARG A 68 8.30 5.01 -3.51
CA ARG A 68 8.61 4.80 -4.93
C ARG A 68 7.58 3.86 -5.54
N PHE A 69 7.27 4.12 -6.80
CA PHE A 69 6.29 3.40 -7.59
C PHE A 69 6.96 2.74 -8.80
N GLY A 70 6.14 2.09 -9.63
CA GLY A 70 6.54 1.49 -10.88
C GLY A 70 7.25 2.48 -11.81
N GLY A 71 8.25 2.00 -12.55
CA GLY A 71 8.95 2.80 -13.57
C GLY A 71 8.05 3.34 -14.68
N GLY A 72 6.91 2.68 -14.92
CA GLY A 72 5.85 3.13 -15.84
C GLY A 72 4.85 4.09 -15.21
N GLY A 73 5.02 4.49 -13.95
CA GLY A 73 4.08 5.33 -13.22
C GLY A 73 2.90 4.57 -12.62
N LEU A 74 1.74 5.22 -12.52
CA LEU A 74 0.50 4.73 -11.94
C LEU A 74 -0.58 4.61 -13.02
N VAL A 75 -1.35 3.54 -12.99
CA VAL A 75 -2.49 3.29 -13.89
C VAL A 75 -3.68 2.76 -13.10
N GLU A 76 -4.89 2.99 -13.61
CA GLU A 76 -6.10 2.42 -13.01
C GLU A 76 -5.98 0.91 -12.86
N GLY A 77 -6.10 0.40 -11.62
CA GLY A 77 -5.99 -1.04 -11.35
C GLY A 77 -7.03 -1.85 -12.11
N GLY A 78 -8.19 -1.24 -12.36
CA GLY A 78 -9.26 -1.79 -13.19
C GLY A 78 -8.88 -2.06 -14.64
N THR A 79 -7.80 -1.50 -15.16
CA THR A 79 -7.37 -1.65 -16.57
C THR A 79 -5.86 -1.88 -16.71
N ARG A 80 -5.17 -2.16 -15.61
CA ARG A 80 -3.73 -2.45 -15.63
C ARG A 80 -3.44 -3.71 -16.44
N VAL A 81 -2.30 -3.71 -17.14
CA VAL A 81 -1.76 -4.84 -17.90
C VAL A 81 -0.47 -5.32 -17.24
N GLN A 82 -0.19 -6.62 -17.30
CA GLN A 82 1.07 -7.22 -16.84
C GLN A 82 2.28 -6.64 -17.59
N ASP A 83 3.45 -6.66 -16.95
CA ASP A 83 4.74 -6.25 -17.54
C ASP A 83 4.86 -4.81 -18.04
N THR A 84 3.92 -3.93 -17.70
CA THR A 84 4.00 -2.49 -18.03
C THR A 84 4.77 -1.66 -17.01
N SER A 85 5.33 -2.29 -15.97
CA SER A 85 6.03 -1.61 -14.87
C SER A 85 5.22 -0.51 -14.18
N THR A 86 3.88 -0.58 -14.21
CA THR A 86 2.99 0.42 -13.59
C THR A 86 2.51 -0.06 -12.21
N THR A 87 2.29 0.87 -11.30
CA THR A 87 1.62 0.61 -10.02
C THR A 87 0.10 0.76 -10.19
N PRO A 88 -0.71 -0.24 -9.80
CA PRO A 88 -2.16 -0.14 -9.89
C PRO A 88 -2.71 0.82 -8.82
N THR A 89 -3.45 1.84 -9.25
CA THR A 89 -4.25 2.67 -8.35
C THR A 89 -5.51 1.91 -7.93
N GLY A 90 -6.04 2.24 -6.75
CA GLY A 90 -7.19 1.57 -6.15
C GLY A 90 -7.07 1.43 -4.63
N LEU A 91 -8.06 0.78 -4.04
CA LEU A 91 -8.11 0.42 -2.62
C LEU A 91 -8.02 -1.10 -2.49
N TYR A 92 -7.07 -1.59 -1.69
CA TYR A 92 -6.72 -3.00 -1.59
C TYR A 92 -6.59 -3.44 -0.14
N ASP A 93 -6.93 -4.70 0.14
CA ASP A 93 -6.61 -5.38 1.39
C ASP A 93 -5.12 -5.74 1.47
N LEU A 94 -4.68 -6.13 2.67
CA LEU A 94 -3.31 -6.53 2.97
C LEU A 94 -3.27 -7.98 3.52
N PRO A 95 -3.34 -9.02 2.65
CA PRO A 95 -3.63 -10.39 3.08
C PRO A 95 -2.63 -10.99 4.08
N PHE A 96 -1.33 -10.79 3.85
CA PHE A 96 -0.27 -11.26 4.74
C PHE A 96 1.06 -10.54 4.44
N ALA A 97 2.01 -10.68 5.35
CA ALA A 97 3.37 -10.20 5.22
C ALA A 97 4.34 -11.34 4.92
N PHE A 98 5.52 -11.02 4.39
CA PHE A 98 6.59 -11.97 4.17
C PHE A 98 7.97 -11.31 4.22
N GLY A 99 9.02 -12.13 4.18
CA GLY A 99 10.36 -11.64 3.88
C GLY A 99 11.51 -12.57 4.24
N THR A 100 12.70 -12.17 3.80
CA THR A 100 13.98 -12.87 4.01
C THR A 100 14.61 -12.59 5.37
N LYS A 101 14.01 -11.70 6.16
CA LYS A 101 14.39 -11.42 7.56
C LYS A 101 13.23 -11.78 8.48
N ALA A 102 13.54 -12.07 9.74
CA ALA A 102 12.51 -12.28 10.75
C ALA A 102 11.58 -11.06 10.86
N PRO A 103 10.30 -11.27 11.21
CA PRO A 103 9.35 -10.18 11.39
C PRO A 103 9.85 -9.20 12.47
N PRO A 104 9.67 -7.89 12.29
CA PRO A 104 9.99 -6.92 13.32
C PRO A 104 9.17 -7.18 14.59
N PRO A 105 9.70 -6.87 15.79
CA PRO A 105 8.92 -6.95 17.02
C PRO A 105 7.61 -6.16 16.92
N GLY A 106 6.51 -6.75 17.40
CA GLY A 106 5.17 -6.16 17.34
C GLY A 106 4.39 -6.48 16.06
N THR A 107 4.96 -7.23 15.10
CA THR A 107 4.20 -7.71 13.93
C THR A 107 3.13 -8.70 14.37
N THR A 108 1.86 -8.39 14.12
CA THR A 108 0.71 -9.28 14.38
C THR A 108 0.15 -9.89 13.10
N THR A 109 0.39 -9.25 11.94
CA THR A 109 0.06 -9.80 10.63
C THR A 109 0.73 -11.15 10.41
N ARG A 110 0.00 -12.11 9.81
CA ARG A 110 0.58 -13.39 9.37
C ARG A 110 1.84 -13.12 8.55
N TYR A 111 2.95 -13.73 8.94
CA TYR A 111 4.26 -13.49 8.32
C TYR A 111 4.84 -14.79 7.78
N LEU A 112 5.08 -14.86 6.46
CA LEU A 112 5.71 -16.00 5.82
C LEU A 112 7.23 -15.76 5.67
N PRO A 113 8.10 -16.62 6.23
CA PRO A 113 9.52 -16.54 5.94
C PRO A 113 9.77 -16.94 4.48
N VAL A 114 10.58 -16.16 3.78
CA VAL A 114 11.06 -16.52 2.43
C VAL A 114 12.16 -17.58 2.57
N THR A 115 12.02 -18.66 1.81
CA THR A 115 13.01 -19.72 1.64
C THR A 115 13.48 -19.76 0.17
N GLU A 116 14.43 -20.64 -0.15
CA GLU A 116 14.88 -20.88 -1.53
C GLU A 116 13.80 -21.58 -2.39
N ASP A 117 12.72 -22.09 -1.79
CA ASP A 117 11.61 -22.69 -2.50
C ASP A 117 10.43 -21.71 -2.65
N SER A 118 10.54 -20.48 -2.11
CA SER A 118 9.46 -19.49 -2.13
C SER A 118 9.41 -18.71 -3.44
N TRP A 119 8.28 -18.84 -4.14
CA TRP A 119 8.02 -18.15 -5.40
C TRP A 119 6.70 -17.40 -5.38
N TRP A 120 6.60 -16.38 -6.23
CA TRP A 120 5.32 -15.82 -6.65
C TRP A 120 5.07 -16.14 -8.11
N CYS A 121 4.09 -17.00 -8.39
CA CYS A 121 3.75 -17.40 -9.75
C CYS A 121 3.07 -16.23 -10.48
N GLN A 122 3.68 -15.73 -11.57
CA GLN A 122 3.10 -14.68 -12.41
C GLN A 122 2.82 -15.16 -13.84
N ASP A 123 2.97 -16.46 -14.08
CA ASP A 123 2.67 -17.10 -15.36
C ASP A 123 1.15 -17.13 -15.63
N ASN A 124 0.73 -16.47 -16.72
CA ASN A 124 -0.66 -16.43 -17.15
C ASN A 124 -1.20 -17.76 -17.66
N ALA A 125 -0.36 -18.76 -17.92
CA ALA A 125 -0.81 -20.11 -18.27
C ALA A 125 -1.08 -20.98 -17.03
N SER A 126 -0.49 -20.66 -15.89
CA SER A 126 -0.58 -21.48 -14.68
C SER A 126 -1.95 -21.38 -13.98
N ASP A 127 -2.36 -22.47 -13.34
CA ASP A 127 -3.49 -22.48 -12.39
C ASP A 127 -3.14 -21.74 -11.08
N SER A 128 -1.84 -21.57 -10.80
CA SER A 128 -1.32 -20.84 -9.64
C SER A 128 -1.08 -19.35 -9.92
N TYR A 129 -1.63 -18.80 -11.00
CA TYR A 129 -1.44 -17.39 -11.36
C TYR A 129 -1.76 -16.44 -10.19
N ASN A 130 -0.83 -15.52 -9.92
CA ASN A 130 -0.86 -14.56 -8.83
C ASN A 130 -0.97 -15.20 -7.44
N ARG A 131 -0.18 -16.25 -7.18
CA ARG A 131 -0.11 -16.94 -5.89
C ARG A 131 1.33 -17.07 -5.39
N TRP A 132 1.47 -17.03 -4.06
CA TRP A 132 2.62 -17.63 -3.39
C TRP A 132 2.59 -19.13 -3.61
N VAL A 133 3.69 -19.71 -4.05
CA VAL A 133 3.87 -21.14 -4.24
C VAL A 133 5.22 -21.57 -3.69
N GLU A 134 5.27 -22.77 -3.11
CA GLU A 134 6.46 -23.31 -2.47
C GLU A 134 6.35 -24.84 -2.41
N PRO A 135 7.01 -25.59 -3.33
CA PRO A 135 7.88 -25.12 -4.41
C PRO A 135 7.10 -24.55 -5.62
N LEU A 136 7.82 -24.10 -6.65
CA LEU A 136 7.25 -23.69 -7.93
C LEU A 136 6.60 -24.88 -8.66
N PRO A 137 5.32 -24.80 -9.04
CA PRO A 137 4.62 -25.85 -9.79
C PRO A 137 5.16 -26.05 -11.21
N GLU A 138 4.99 -27.24 -11.79
CA GLU A 138 5.43 -27.56 -13.16
C GLU A 138 4.74 -26.71 -14.24
N ASP A 139 3.49 -26.31 -14.01
CA ASP A 139 2.70 -25.47 -14.92
C ASP A 139 2.98 -23.98 -14.77
N CYS A 140 3.89 -23.59 -13.87
CA CYS A 140 4.29 -22.20 -13.68
C CYS A 140 5.73 -21.97 -14.13
N ALA A 141 5.92 -21.21 -15.21
CA ALA A 141 7.25 -20.96 -15.77
C ALA A 141 8.12 -20.10 -14.82
N PRO A 142 9.34 -20.55 -14.47
CA PRO A 142 10.27 -19.76 -13.65
C PRO A 142 10.64 -18.41 -14.26
N GLY A 143 10.76 -18.35 -15.60
CA GLY A 143 11.10 -17.11 -16.31
C GLY A 143 9.97 -16.06 -16.30
N GLU A 144 8.74 -16.49 -16.03
CA GLU A 144 7.55 -15.66 -15.93
C GLU A 144 7.13 -15.46 -14.47
N SER A 145 7.97 -15.81 -13.50
CA SER A 145 7.63 -15.81 -12.07
C SER A 145 8.76 -15.28 -11.22
N GLU A 146 8.41 -14.81 -10.03
CA GLU A 146 9.38 -14.19 -9.14
C GLU A 146 9.91 -15.18 -8.11
N HIS A 147 11.21 -15.48 -8.19
CA HIS A 147 11.89 -16.20 -7.12
C HIS A 147 12.17 -15.24 -5.95
N LEU A 148 11.44 -15.37 -4.85
CA LEU A 148 11.41 -14.33 -3.82
C LEU A 148 12.74 -14.21 -3.06
N ALA A 149 13.53 -15.28 -2.98
CA ALA A 149 14.85 -15.27 -2.34
C ALA A 149 15.86 -14.36 -3.07
N ASP A 150 15.73 -14.19 -4.39
CA ASP A 150 16.63 -13.37 -5.22
C ASP A 150 16.57 -11.87 -4.86
N PHE A 151 15.50 -11.46 -4.17
CA PHE A 151 15.22 -10.08 -3.81
C PHE A 151 15.54 -9.78 -2.34
N GLY A 152 16.62 -10.36 -1.81
CA GLY A 152 16.97 -10.31 -0.37
C GLY A 152 16.97 -8.91 0.28
N ARG A 153 17.23 -7.83 -0.46
CA ARG A 153 17.11 -6.46 0.05
C ARG A 153 15.67 -5.93 -0.02
N GLN A 154 15.01 -6.05 -1.17
CA GLN A 154 13.67 -5.53 -1.40
C GLN A 154 12.66 -6.24 -0.50
N TYR A 155 12.78 -7.56 -0.38
CA TYR A 155 11.95 -8.43 0.44
C TYR A 155 12.59 -8.77 1.78
N ALA A 156 13.48 -7.92 2.29
CA ALA A 156 13.86 -7.99 3.71
C ALA A 156 12.60 -7.97 4.60
N HIS A 157 11.62 -7.13 4.23
CA HIS A 157 10.28 -7.07 4.80
C HIS A 157 9.29 -6.62 3.71
N ALA A 158 8.17 -7.32 3.57
CA ALA A 158 7.14 -7.00 2.59
C ALA A 158 5.72 -7.30 3.11
N LEU A 159 4.74 -6.63 2.51
CA LEU A 159 3.30 -6.87 2.65
C LEU A 159 2.71 -7.13 1.28
N VAL A 160 1.85 -8.14 1.18
CA VAL A 160 1.04 -8.37 -0.02
C VAL A 160 0.01 -7.26 -0.15
N ILE A 161 -0.05 -6.63 -1.31
CA ILE A 161 -1.14 -5.73 -1.70
C ILE A 161 -2.10 -6.59 -2.50
N GLY A 162 -3.36 -6.71 -2.08
CA GLY A 162 -4.35 -7.61 -2.68
C GLY A 162 -4.84 -7.23 -4.08
N PHE A 163 -4.05 -6.49 -4.86
CA PHE A 163 -4.31 -6.24 -6.26
C PHE A 163 -4.42 -7.55 -7.04
N ASN A 164 -5.55 -7.73 -7.73
CA ASN A 164 -5.81 -8.89 -8.58
C ASN A 164 -5.69 -10.24 -7.84
N TYR A 165 -5.81 -10.25 -6.50
CA TYR A 165 -5.42 -11.42 -5.70
C TYR A 165 -6.58 -12.39 -5.45
N ARG A 166 -7.71 -11.92 -4.90
CA ARG A 166 -8.82 -12.80 -4.49
C ARG A 166 -9.40 -13.61 -5.66
N HIS A 167 -9.64 -12.95 -6.78
CA HIS A 167 -10.11 -13.54 -8.04
C HIS A 167 -9.23 -13.02 -9.19
N PRO A 168 -8.08 -13.68 -9.45
CA PRO A 168 -7.13 -13.21 -10.45
C PRO A 168 -7.74 -13.20 -11.84
N VAL A 169 -7.64 -12.06 -12.50
CA VAL A 169 -7.86 -11.92 -13.93
C VAL A 169 -6.49 -11.97 -14.60
N ARG A 170 -6.32 -12.92 -15.52
CA ARG A 170 -5.10 -13.08 -16.32
C ARG A 170 -4.77 -11.80 -17.08
N GLU A 171 -3.49 -11.61 -17.40
CA GLU A 171 -2.91 -10.47 -18.13
C GLU A 171 -3.00 -9.12 -17.40
N ARG A 172 -3.58 -9.04 -16.19
CA ARG A 172 -3.63 -7.80 -15.39
C ARG A 172 -2.36 -7.55 -14.57
N GLY A 173 -1.58 -8.61 -14.39
CA GLY A 173 -0.39 -8.66 -13.56
C GLY A 173 -0.64 -9.23 -12.16
N ALA A 174 0.47 -9.54 -11.53
CA ALA A 174 0.58 -10.28 -10.29
C ALA A 174 1.71 -9.69 -9.44
N GLY A 175 1.83 -10.11 -8.18
CA GLY A 175 3.01 -9.84 -7.36
C GLY A 175 3.17 -8.35 -7.02
N ILE A 176 2.09 -7.68 -6.64
CA ILE A 176 2.16 -6.28 -6.18
C ILE A 176 2.30 -6.26 -4.68
N PHE A 177 3.39 -5.67 -4.20
CA PHE A 177 3.78 -5.67 -2.80
C PHE A 177 4.08 -4.24 -2.31
N LEU A 178 3.96 -4.06 -0.99
CA LEU A 178 4.58 -2.96 -0.27
C LEU A 178 5.87 -3.49 0.35
N HIS A 179 7.03 -3.00 -0.08
CA HIS A 179 8.32 -3.59 0.33
C HIS A 179 9.44 -2.57 0.59
N VAL A 180 10.60 -3.04 1.03
CA VAL A 180 11.77 -2.18 1.28
C VAL A 180 12.34 -1.66 -0.03
N ASN A 181 12.73 -0.39 -0.08
CA ASN A 181 13.32 0.25 -1.26
C ASN A 181 14.37 -0.62 -1.94
N GLY A 182 14.28 -0.74 -3.26
CA GLY A 182 15.34 -1.20 -4.18
C GLY A 182 16.36 -0.08 -4.48
N ARG A 183 17.11 -0.21 -5.57
CA ARG A 183 18.03 0.85 -6.03
C ARG A 183 17.29 1.93 -6.82
N ALA A 184 16.28 1.55 -7.59
CA ALA A 184 15.54 2.41 -8.51
C ALA A 184 14.02 2.42 -8.20
N ALA A 185 13.22 2.86 -9.17
CA ALA A 185 11.78 2.60 -9.24
C ALA A 185 11.48 1.09 -9.23
N THR A 186 10.24 0.71 -8.92
CA THR A 186 9.80 -0.69 -8.86
C THR A 186 9.31 -1.17 -10.23
N ALA A 187 8.96 -2.45 -10.35
CA ALA A 187 8.23 -3.00 -11.49
C ALA A 187 6.68 -2.89 -11.35
N GLY A 188 6.21 -2.14 -10.34
CA GLY A 188 4.78 -1.96 -10.08
C GLY A 188 4.43 -1.96 -8.59
N CYS A 189 5.30 -2.51 -7.74
CA CYS A 189 5.18 -2.43 -6.29
C CYS A 189 5.21 -0.99 -5.75
N VAL A 190 4.82 -0.84 -4.49
CA VAL A 190 5.13 0.36 -3.70
C VAL A 190 6.34 0.04 -2.83
N SER A 191 7.35 0.91 -2.78
CA SER A 191 8.48 0.71 -1.89
C SER A 191 8.81 1.90 -1.01
N VAL A 192 9.28 1.62 0.21
CA VAL A 192 9.60 2.60 1.25
C VAL A 192 10.93 2.28 1.95
N PRO A 193 11.55 3.23 2.68
CA PRO A 193 12.75 2.96 3.46
C PRO A 193 12.55 1.82 4.48
N ALA A 194 13.58 1.00 4.72
CA ALA A 194 13.50 -0.16 5.61
C ALA A 194 12.96 0.16 7.01
N GLY A 195 13.36 1.30 7.58
CA GLY A 195 12.86 1.75 8.88
C GLY A 195 11.36 2.07 8.87
N ALA A 196 10.83 2.59 7.76
CA ALA A 196 9.39 2.80 7.60
C ALA A 196 8.65 1.47 7.44
N MET A 197 9.17 0.56 6.61
CA MET A 197 8.56 -0.77 6.44
C MET A 197 8.43 -1.53 7.77
N ARG A 198 9.48 -1.49 8.61
CA ARG A 198 9.44 -2.10 9.95
C ARG A 198 8.36 -1.50 10.85
N ARG A 199 8.15 -0.17 10.79
CA ARG A 199 7.09 0.50 11.54
C ARG A 199 5.71 0.16 11.01
N ILE A 200 5.56 0.05 9.69
CA ILE A 200 4.30 -0.35 9.05
C ILE A 200 3.93 -1.77 9.47
N LEU A 201 4.87 -2.72 9.46
CA LEU A 201 4.60 -4.10 9.92
C LEU A 201 4.22 -4.19 11.41
N ALA A 202 4.84 -3.38 12.25
CA ALA A 202 4.48 -3.31 13.68
C ALA A 202 3.17 -2.53 13.93
N TRP A 203 2.75 -1.70 12.98
CA TRP A 203 1.53 -0.90 13.06
C TRP A 203 0.32 -1.65 12.52
N ALA A 204 0.48 -2.39 11.42
CA ALA A 204 -0.61 -3.07 10.74
C ALA A 204 -1.12 -4.22 11.61
N ASP A 205 -2.37 -4.09 12.05
CA ASP A 205 -3.05 -5.07 12.89
C ASP A 205 -4.23 -5.67 12.12
N PRO A 206 -4.20 -6.97 11.75
CA PRO A 206 -5.30 -7.61 11.06
C PRO A 206 -6.66 -7.48 11.77
N GLY A 207 -6.67 -7.35 13.11
CA GLY A 207 -7.90 -7.12 13.88
C GLY A 207 -8.52 -5.74 13.67
N ARG A 208 -7.76 -4.80 13.07
CA ARG A 208 -8.19 -3.44 12.73
C ARG A 208 -8.42 -3.23 11.23
N ASP A 209 -8.36 -4.32 10.47
CA ASP A 209 -8.68 -4.43 9.05
C ASP A 209 -7.94 -3.39 8.16
N PRO A 210 -6.60 -3.46 8.11
CA PRO A 210 -5.78 -2.46 7.45
C PRO A 210 -5.88 -2.58 5.93
N HIS A 211 -6.14 -1.44 5.28
CA HIS A 211 -6.18 -1.34 3.82
C HIS A 211 -5.07 -0.43 3.28
N ILE A 212 -4.81 -0.50 1.98
CA ILE A 212 -3.95 0.43 1.26
C ILE A 212 -4.68 1.04 0.06
N ALA A 213 -4.71 2.37 0.02
CA ALA A 213 -5.16 3.15 -1.13
C ALA A 213 -3.94 3.71 -1.89
N ILE A 214 -3.90 3.46 -3.19
CA ILE A 214 -2.85 3.94 -4.09
C ILE A 214 -3.49 4.85 -5.13
N GLY A 215 -2.92 6.02 -5.34
CA GLY A 215 -3.46 6.96 -6.32
C GLY A 215 -2.62 8.20 -6.51
N THR A 216 -3.15 9.13 -7.29
CA THR A 216 -2.56 10.46 -7.49
C THR A 216 -3.19 11.49 -6.55
N GLU A 217 -2.59 12.67 -6.48
CA GLU A 217 -3.15 13.79 -5.73
C GLU A 217 -4.62 14.09 -6.10
N PRO A 218 -5.44 14.56 -5.16
CA PRO A 218 -6.83 14.95 -5.43
C PRO A 218 -6.94 15.92 -6.62
N GLY A 219 -7.95 15.75 -7.47
CA GLY A 219 -8.19 16.60 -8.64
C GLY A 219 -7.43 16.19 -9.91
N ARG A 220 -6.61 15.13 -9.88
CA ARG A 220 -5.84 14.61 -11.02
C ARG A 220 -6.57 13.50 -11.80
N GLY A 221 -7.76 13.79 -12.32
CA GLY A 221 -8.44 12.89 -13.26
C GLY A 221 -8.82 11.51 -12.68
N GLY A 222 -8.78 10.47 -13.52
CA GLY A 222 -9.29 9.13 -13.20
C GLY A 222 -8.56 8.37 -12.09
N THR A 223 -7.33 8.77 -11.74
CA THR A 223 -6.45 8.06 -10.80
C THR A 223 -6.33 8.71 -9.42
N ALA A 224 -7.08 9.80 -9.17
CA ALA A 224 -7.01 10.53 -7.91
C ALA A 224 -7.40 9.61 -6.74
N VAL A 225 -6.58 9.58 -5.69
CA VAL A 225 -6.75 8.68 -4.54
C VAL A 225 -8.10 8.87 -3.83
N THR A 226 -8.71 10.04 -3.93
CA THR A 226 -10.02 10.35 -3.34
C THR A 226 -11.20 9.69 -4.06
N ARG A 227 -10.98 9.03 -5.21
CA ARG A 227 -12.02 8.30 -5.94
C ARG A 227 -12.27 6.91 -5.37
N TYR A 228 -11.29 6.40 -4.61
CA TYR A 228 -11.33 5.08 -3.99
C TYR A 228 -11.74 5.20 -2.54
#